data_AF-A0A1C5ZCK7-F1
#
_entry.id   AF-A0A1C5ZCK7-F1
#
_cell.length_a   1.000
_cell.length_b   1.000
_cell.length_c   1.000
_cell.angle_alpha   90.00
_cell.angle_beta   90.00
_cell.angle_gamma   90.00
#
_symmetry.space_group_name_H-M   'P 1'
#
loop_
_entity.id
_entity.type
_entity.pdbx_description
1 polymer ?
#
loop_
_entity_poly.entity_id
_entity_poly.type
_entity_poly.pdbx_seq_one_letter_code
_entity_poly.pdbx_strand_id
1 'polypeptide(L)'
;MAKKYDNSKYQSLKSQKSANEKKQESYKSEINDIEAEIERLRVAYNTLDDAKEALEDIKNIHSNMPTFYESLWTGNKAQYFYEICESGGLKIDYDGYISGIDSVEDEINWEINALKEKQNEKYGALSKLVNAWDDLCTKIRNFFN
;
A
#
# COMPACT_ATOMS: atom_id res chain seq x y z
N MET A 1 -61.52 14.79 -2.46
CA MET A 1 -60.58 15.93 -2.42
C MET A 1 -59.24 15.43 -2.95
N ALA A 2 -58.74 15.98 -4.06
CA ALA A 2 -57.42 15.61 -4.57
C ALA A 2 -56.36 16.11 -3.57
N LYS A 3 -55.51 15.21 -3.04
CA LYS A 3 -54.32 15.61 -2.26
C LYS A 3 -53.54 16.61 -3.11
N LYS A 4 -53.43 17.87 -2.67
CA LYS A 4 -52.64 18.87 -3.38
C LYS A 4 -51.18 18.48 -3.20
N TYR A 5 -50.59 17.94 -4.26
CA TYR A 5 -49.23 17.42 -4.27
C TYR A 5 -48.23 18.55 -4.00
N ASP A 6 -47.41 18.42 -2.95
CA ASP A 6 -46.33 19.38 -2.68
C ASP A 6 -45.14 19.07 -3.60
N ASN A 7 -45.23 19.58 -4.83
CA ASN A 7 -44.21 19.42 -5.85
C ASN A 7 -42.83 19.93 -5.39
N SER A 8 -42.79 20.98 -4.56
CA SER A 8 -41.52 21.53 -4.05
C SER A 8 -40.78 20.51 -3.21
N LYS A 9 -41.50 19.84 -2.29
CA LYS A 9 -40.92 18.79 -1.44
C LYS A 9 -40.42 17.58 -2.26
N TYR A 10 -41.15 17.17 -3.29
CA TYR A 10 -40.70 16.10 -4.19
C TYR A 10 -39.41 16.46 -4.95
N GLN A 11 -39.35 17.67 -5.53
CA GLN A 11 -38.15 18.11 -6.26
C GLN A 11 -36.94 18.23 -5.32
N SER A 12 -37.15 18.66 -4.08
CA SER A 12 -36.10 18.69 -3.06
C SER A 12 -35.55 17.29 -2.76
N LEU A 13 -36.41 16.30 -2.52
CA LEU A 13 -35.98 14.91 -2.28
C LEU A 13 -35.21 14.33 -3.48
N LYS A 14 -35.67 14.58 -4.71
CA LYS A 14 -34.98 14.15 -5.93
C LYS A 14 -33.59 14.79 -6.05
N SER A 15 -33.48 16.06 -5.70
CA SER A 15 -32.21 16.80 -5.72
C SER A 15 -31.22 16.27 -4.67
N GLN A 16 -31.71 15.96 -3.46
CA GLN A 16 -30.90 15.33 -2.41
C GLN A 16 -30.41 13.93 -2.81
N LYS A 17 -31.26 13.13 -3.46
CA LYS A 17 -30.89 11.81 -3.99
C LYS A 17 -29.77 11.92 -5.01
N SER A 18 -29.89 12.82 -5.98
CA SER A 18 -28.85 13.05 -6.99
C SER A 18 -27.53 13.56 -6.39
N ALA A 19 -27.60 14.46 -5.41
CA ALA A 19 -26.41 14.93 -4.70
C ALA A 19 -25.73 13.81 -3.89
N ASN A 20 -26.50 12.91 -3.30
CA ASN A 20 -25.98 11.74 -2.61
C ASN A 20 -25.28 10.79 -3.59
N GLU A 21 -25.89 10.46 -4.73
CA GLU A 21 -25.30 9.60 -5.77
C GLU A 21 -23.94 10.13 -6.25
N LYS A 22 -23.83 11.44 -6.52
CA LYS A 22 -22.56 12.07 -6.89
C LYS A 22 -21.48 11.92 -5.82
N LYS A 23 -21.85 12.03 -4.54
CA LYS A 23 -20.91 11.81 -3.43
C LYS A 23 -20.48 10.35 -3.34
N GLN A 24 -21.39 9.40 -3.57
CA GLN A 24 -21.03 7.98 -3.62
C GLN A 24 -20.03 7.69 -4.74
N GLU A 25 -20.23 8.27 -5.93
CA GLU A 25 -19.30 8.13 -7.06
C GLU A 25 -17.91 8.69 -6.73
N SER A 26 -17.84 9.87 -6.10
CA SER A 26 -16.56 10.45 -5.64
C SER A 26 -15.83 9.50 -4.69
N TYR A 27 -16.51 9.03 -3.64
CA TYR A 27 -15.89 8.12 -2.67
C TYR A 27 -15.43 6.80 -3.30
N LYS A 28 -16.20 6.24 -4.24
CA LYS A 28 -15.79 5.03 -4.97
C LYS A 28 -14.53 5.27 -5.80
N SER A 29 -14.43 6.41 -6.48
CA SER A 29 -13.21 6.77 -7.22
C SER A 29 -12.01 6.89 -6.29
N GLU A 30 -12.16 7.60 -5.18
CA GLU A 30 -11.08 7.79 -4.20
C GLU A 30 -10.64 6.47 -3.54
N ILE A 31 -11.57 5.53 -3.34
CA ILE A 31 -11.25 4.18 -2.86
C ILE A 31 -10.42 3.43 -3.92
N ASN A 32 -10.82 3.47 -5.18
CA ASN A 32 -10.09 2.82 -6.27
C ASN A 32 -8.67 3.40 -6.43
N ASP A 33 -8.51 4.72 -6.26
CA ASP A 33 -7.21 5.37 -6.31
C ASP A 33 -6.29 4.89 -5.18
N ILE A 34 -6.83 4.76 -3.96
CA ILE A 34 -6.10 4.21 -2.81
C ILE A 34 -5.73 2.74 -3.05
N GLU A 35 -6.63 1.93 -3.61
CA GLU A 35 -6.35 0.52 -3.93
C GLU A 35 -5.20 0.40 -4.93
N ALA A 36 -5.20 1.24 -5.97
CA ALA A 36 -4.13 1.28 -6.96
C ALA A 36 -2.79 1.71 -6.35
N GLU A 37 -2.79 2.63 -5.41
CA GLU A 37 -1.58 3.08 -4.69
C GLU A 37 -1.03 2.00 -3.77
N ILE A 38 -1.88 1.33 -2.98
CA ILE A 38 -1.48 0.18 -2.14
C ILE A 38 -0.86 -0.91 -2.99
N GLU A 39 -1.43 -1.21 -4.15
CA GLU A 39 -0.90 -2.27 -5.02
C GLU A 39 0.48 -1.91 -5.60
N ARG A 40 0.70 -0.65 -5.99
CA ARG A 40 2.02 -0.17 -6.43
C ARG A 40 3.06 -0.29 -5.31
N LEU A 41 2.69 0.09 -4.08
CA LEU A 41 3.58 -0.02 -2.92
C LEU A 41 3.95 -1.47 -2.62
N ARG A 42 3.00 -2.41 -2.74
CA ARG A 42 3.27 -3.85 -2.60
C ARG A 42 4.23 -4.39 -3.65
N VAL A 43 4.10 -3.96 -4.90
CA VAL A 43 5.02 -4.35 -5.97
C VAL A 43 6.42 -3.81 -5.69
N ALA A 44 6.54 -2.56 -5.24
CA ALA A 44 7.81 -1.97 -4.85
C ALA A 44 8.44 -2.71 -3.66
N TYR A 45 7.65 -3.03 -2.63
CA TYR A 45 8.08 -3.83 -1.48
C TYR A 45 8.68 -5.17 -1.93
N ASN A 46 7.94 -5.95 -2.74
CA ASN A 46 8.43 -7.26 -3.18
C ASN A 46 9.71 -7.15 -4.01
N THR A 47 9.85 -6.09 -4.81
CA THR A 47 11.08 -5.86 -5.59
C THR A 47 12.28 -5.58 -4.69
N LEU A 48 12.06 -4.86 -3.57
CA LEU A 48 13.10 -4.58 -2.58
C LEU A 48 13.46 -5.84 -1.79
N ASP A 49 12.46 -6.64 -1.41
CA ASP A 49 12.65 -7.91 -0.70
C ASP A 49 13.47 -8.90 -1.54
N ASP A 50 13.14 -9.07 -2.83
CA ASP A 50 13.90 -9.88 -3.78
C ASP A 50 15.37 -9.39 -3.89
N ALA A 51 15.57 -8.07 -3.94
CA ALA A 51 16.90 -7.47 -4.02
C ALA A 51 17.70 -7.67 -2.72
N LYS A 52 17.03 -7.62 -1.56
CA LYS A 52 17.62 -7.88 -0.25
C LYS A 52 18.06 -9.33 -0.14
N GLU A 53 17.20 -10.28 -0.53
CA GLU A 53 17.54 -11.71 -0.54
C GLU A 53 18.77 -11.99 -1.43
N ALA A 54 18.81 -11.41 -2.63
CA ALA A 54 19.97 -11.53 -3.51
C ALA A 54 21.25 -10.93 -2.91
N LEU A 55 21.15 -9.81 -2.17
CA LEU A 55 22.28 -9.21 -1.46
C LEU A 55 22.76 -10.09 -0.29
N GLU A 56 21.83 -10.69 0.46
CA GLU A 56 22.14 -11.63 1.53
C GLU A 56 22.86 -12.87 1.00
N ASP A 57 22.42 -13.42 -0.13
CA ASP A 57 23.09 -14.54 -0.80
C ASP A 57 24.53 -14.19 -1.18
N ILE A 58 24.74 -13.03 -1.81
CA ILE A 58 26.09 -12.56 -2.19
C ILE A 58 26.96 -12.38 -0.94
N LYS A 59 26.42 -11.74 0.11
CA LYS A 59 27.09 -11.55 1.39
C LYS A 59 27.49 -12.87 2.02
N ASN A 60 26.62 -13.87 1.99
CA ASN A 60 26.86 -15.21 2.52
C ASN A 60 27.96 -15.94 1.73
N ILE A 61 27.94 -15.87 0.39
CA ILE A 61 29.00 -16.41 -0.46
C ILE A 61 30.33 -15.76 -0.10
N HIS A 62 30.39 -14.44 -0.06
CA HIS A 62 31.62 -13.70 0.27
C HIS A 62 32.12 -14.00 1.68
N SER A 63 31.24 -14.13 2.67
CA SER A 63 31.61 -14.47 4.04
C SER A 63 32.22 -15.87 4.16
N ASN A 64 31.85 -16.79 3.26
CA ASN A 64 32.39 -18.14 3.20
C ASN A 64 33.63 -18.26 2.29
N MET A 65 33.98 -17.25 1.50
CA MET A 65 35.17 -17.31 0.63
C MET A 65 36.49 -17.55 1.40
N PRO A 66 36.74 -16.94 2.58
CA PRO A 66 37.95 -17.17 3.36
C PRO A 66 38.26 -18.65 3.65
N THR A 67 37.24 -19.45 4.02
CA THR A 67 37.40 -20.89 4.30
C THR A 67 37.73 -21.70 3.05
N PHE A 68 37.31 -21.27 1.86
CA PHE A 68 37.75 -21.85 0.59
C PHE A 68 39.21 -21.48 0.26
N TYR A 69 39.65 -20.25 0.56
CA TYR A 69 40.99 -19.78 0.21
C TYR A 69 42.09 -20.44 1.06
N GLU A 70 41.89 -20.59 2.37
CA GLU A 70 42.86 -21.24 3.27
C GLU A 70 43.20 -22.69 2.86
N SER A 71 42.31 -23.36 2.11
CA SER A 71 42.48 -24.76 1.72
C SER A 71 43.03 -25.00 0.30
N LEU A 72 42.99 -24.00 -0.60
CA LEU A 72 43.27 -24.24 -2.03
C LEU A 72 44.25 -23.24 -2.68
N TRP A 73 44.41 -22.01 -2.17
CA TRP A 73 45.12 -20.93 -2.89
C TRP A 73 46.12 -20.22 -1.95
N THR A 74 47.34 -19.96 -2.44
CA THR A 74 48.41 -19.32 -1.65
C THR A 74 49.01 -18.11 -2.37
N GLY A 75 49.53 -17.14 -1.61
CA GLY A 75 50.28 -15.99 -2.12
C GLY A 75 49.56 -14.64 -2.00
N ASN A 76 50.25 -13.54 -2.32
CA ASN A 76 49.80 -12.17 -2.00
C ASN A 76 48.43 -11.78 -2.57
N LYS A 77 48.04 -12.32 -3.75
CA LYS A 77 46.72 -12.06 -4.33
C LYS A 77 45.60 -12.78 -3.55
N ALA A 78 45.84 -13.99 -3.07
CA ALA A 78 44.87 -14.73 -2.26
C ALA A 78 44.67 -14.01 -0.91
N GLN A 79 45.76 -13.55 -0.29
CA GLN A 79 45.73 -12.75 0.93
C GLN A 79 44.93 -11.46 0.77
N TYR A 80 45.09 -10.75 -0.35
CA TYR A 80 44.32 -9.54 -0.67
C TYR A 80 42.80 -9.80 -0.73
N PHE A 81 42.36 -10.87 -1.40
CA PHE A 81 40.94 -11.22 -1.46
C PHE A 81 40.39 -11.69 -0.11
N TYR A 82 41.18 -12.46 0.64
CA TYR A 82 40.84 -12.86 2.00
C TYR A 82 40.60 -11.64 2.89
N GLU A 83 41.53 -10.69 2.89
CA GLU A 83 41.43 -9.46 3.69
C GLU A 83 40.21 -8.63 3.29
N ILE A 84 39.88 -8.56 1.99
CA ILE A 84 38.70 -7.84 1.52
C ILE A 84 37.39 -8.51 1.95
N CYS A 85 37.34 -9.85 1.96
CA CYS A 85 36.15 -10.61 2.35
C CYS A 85 35.96 -10.70 3.87
N GLU A 86 37.03 -10.85 4.65
CA GLU A 86 36.97 -11.08 6.10
C GLU A 86 37.14 -9.81 6.94
N SER A 87 38.04 -8.91 6.51
CA SER A 87 38.43 -7.70 7.24
C SER A 87 38.12 -6.38 6.51
N GLY A 88 37.54 -6.45 5.31
CA GLY A 88 37.31 -5.32 4.43
C GLY A 88 35.97 -4.63 4.64
N GLY A 89 35.83 -3.46 4.03
CA GLY A 89 34.60 -2.65 4.07
C GLY A 89 33.36 -3.33 3.48
N LEU A 90 33.53 -4.36 2.64
CA LEU A 90 32.44 -5.03 1.92
C LEU A 90 31.37 -5.62 2.84
N LYS A 91 31.75 -6.24 3.97
CA LYS A 91 30.76 -6.76 4.93
C LYS A 91 29.93 -5.63 5.54
N ILE A 92 30.60 -4.54 5.93
CA ILE A 92 29.96 -3.34 6.49
C ILE A 92 29.03 -2.72 5.44
N ASP A 93 29.46 -2.68 4.19
CA ASP A 93 28.67 -2.16 3.08
C ASP A 93 27.40 -3.00 2.87
N TYR A 94 27.51 -4.34 2.84
CA TYR A 94 26.32 -5.22 2.74
C TYR A 94 25.37 -5.04 3.92
N ASP A 95 25.87 -5.02 5.15
CA ASP A 95 25.05 -4.78 6.35
C ASP A 95 24.34 -3.43 6.25
N GLY A 96 25.03 -2.39 5.77
CA GLY A 96 24.46 -1.06 5.55
C GLY A 96 23.38 -1.04 4.47
N TYR A 97 23.61 -1.71 3.33
CA TYR A 97 22.61 -1.80 2.26
C TYR A 97 21.36 -2.58 2.70
N ILE A 98 21.54 -3.74 3.35
CA ILE A 98 20.42 -4.55 3.86
C ILE A 98 19.61 -3.74 4.88
N SER A 99 20.29 -3.11 5.86
CA SER A 99 19.61 -2.26 6.85
C SER A 99 18.87 -1.07 6.21
N GLY A 100 19.44 -0.51 5.14
CA GLY A 100 18.81 0.56 4.37
C GLY A 100 17.55 0.09 3.65
N ILE A 101 17.58 -1.12 3.07
CA ILE A 101 16.41 -1.73 2.44
C ILE A 101 15.34 -2.03 3.50
N ASP A 102 15.70 -2.62 4.64
CA ASP A 102 14.77 -2.88 5.74
C ASP A 102 14.06 -1.60 6.22
N SER A 103 14.80 -0.48 6.35
CA SER A 103 14.21 0.80 6.71
C SER A 103 13.15 1.28 5.70
N VAL A 104 13.41 1.10 4.40
CA VAL A 104 12.47 1.50 3.34
C VAL A 104 11.27 0.55 3.29
N GLU A 105 11.49 -0.75 3.49
CA GLU A 105 10.42 -1.75 3.62
C GLU A 105 9.47 -1.42 4.77
N ASP A 106 10.01 -1.03 5.94
CA ASP A 106 9.23 -0.57 7.08
C ASP A 106 8.41 0.68 6.75
N GLU A 107 9.02 1.68 6.11
CA GLU A 107 8.31 2.89 5.66
C GLU A 107 7.15 2.56 4.71
N ILE A 108 7.38 1.67 3.74
CA ILE A 108 6.33 1.21 2.81
C ILE A 108 5.19 0.53 3.58
N ASN A 109 5.52 -0.34 4.54
CA ASN A 109 4.52 -1.02 5.36
C ASN A 109 3.67 -0.04 6.19
N TRP A 110 4.30 1.00 6.73
CA TRP A 110 3.60 2.06 7.47
C TRP A 110 2.63 2.82 6.56
N GLU A 111 3.07 3.21 5.37
CA GLU A 111 2.23 3.91 4.40
C GLU A 111 1.06 3.05 3.93
N ILE A 112 1.29 1.77 3.63
CA ILE A 112 0.23 0.81 3.27
C ILE A 112 -0.83 0.74 4.38
N ASN A 113 -0.42 0.73 5.65
CA ASN A 113 -1.37 0.68 6.76
C ASN A 113 -2.16 1.99 6.89
N ALA A 114 -1.51 3.15 6.77
CA ALA A 114 -2.19 4.45 6.77
C ALA A 114 -3.21 4.58 5.62
N LEU A 115 -2.86 4.10 4.43
CA LEU A 115 -3.76 4.07 3.28
C LEU A 115 -4.97 3.15 3.52
N LYS A 116 -4.78 1.97 4.13
CA LYS A 116 -5.89 1.08 4.50
C LYS A 116 -6.82 1.71 5.53
N GLU A 117 -6.31 2.44 6.50
CA GLU A 117 -7.14 3.18 7.47
C GLU A 117 -8.00 4.22 6.74
N LYS A 118 -7.39 5.03 5.88
CA LYS A 118 -8.10 6.02 5.06
C LYS A 118 -9.14 5.36 4.13
N GLN A 119 -8.82 4.20 3.57
CA GLN A 119 -9.76 3.42 2.76
C GLN A 119 -10.98 2.98 3.59
N ASN A 120 -10.75 2.48 4.81
CA ASN A 120 -11.81 2.05 5.72
C ASN A 120 -12.71 3.21 6.14
N GLU A 121 -12.15 4.39 6.42
CA GLU A 121 -12.93 5.60 6.69
C GLU A 121 -13.86 5.95 5.52
N LYS A 122 -13.36 5.87 4.28
CA LYS A 122 -14.16 6.10 3.07
C LYS A 122 -15.25 5.05 2.88
N TYR A 123 -14.95 3.77 3.12
CA TYR A 123 -15.98 2.72 3.11
C TYR A 123 -17.08 2.99 4.16
N GLY A 124 -16.70 3.45 5.35
CA GLY A 124 -17.65 3.86 6.38
C GLY A 124 -18.53 5.04 5.96
N ALA A 125 -17.93 6.06 5.32
CA ALA A 125 -18.67 7.21 4.78
C ALA A 125 -19.61 6.80 3.65
N LEU A 126 -19.15 5.93 2.73
CA LEU A 126 -19.94 5.40 1.63
C LEU A 126 -21.14 4.61 2.15
N SER A 127 -20.96 3.76 3.16
CA SER A 127 -22.06 3.02 3.79
C SER A 127 -23.14 3.94 4.36
N LYS A 128 -22.75 5.03 5.04
CA LYS A 128 -23.70 6.04 5.53
C LYS A 128 -24.45 6.72 4.39
N LEU A 129 -23.79 7.01 3.27
CA LEU A 129 -24.43 7.60 2.09
C LEU A 129 -25.44 6.65 1.45
N VAL A 130 -25.11 5.37 1.34
CA VAL A 130 -26.02 4.33 0.82
C VAL A 130 -27.28 4.24 1.68
N ASN A 131 -27.14 4.19 3.01
CA ASN A 131 -28.29 4.19 3.92
C ASN A 131 -29.16 5.44 3.76
N ALA A 132 -28.54 6.63 3.63
CA ALA A 132 -29.27 7.87 3.40
C ALA A 132 -29.98 7.88 2.02
N TRP A 133 -29.38 7.24 1.02
CA TRP A 133 -29.99 7.08 -0.30
C TRP A 133 -31.23 6.16 -0.26
N ASP A 134 -31.17 5.07 0.50
CA ASP A 134 -32.32 4.16 0.70
C ASP A 134 -33.49 4.85 1.42
N ASP A 135 -33.20 5.66 2.44
CA ASP A 135 -34.19 6.48 3.13
C ASP A 135 -34.83 7.51 2.17
N LEU A 136 -34.02 8.19 1.35
CA LEU A 136 -34.53 9.10 0.32
C LEU A 136 -35.41 8.39 -0.69
N CYS A 137 -35.03 7.19 -1.15
CA CYS A 137 -35.85 6.37 -2.04
C CYS A 137 -37.19 5.99 -1.41
N THR A 138 -37.18 5.63 -0.13
CA THR A 138 -38.38 5.28 0.65
C THR A 138 -39.29 6.49 0.81
N LYS A 139 -38.75 7.65 1.18
CA LYS A 139 -39.49 8.92 1.28
C LYS A 139 -40.12 9.33 -0.04
N ILE A 140 -39.39 9.18 -1.14
CA ILE A 140 -39.89 9.47 -2.49
C ILE A 140 -41.03 8.51 -2.84
N ARG A 141 -40.88 7.20 -2.60
CA ARG A 141 -41.92 6.20 -2.88
C ARG A 141 -43.19 6.50 -2.08
N ASN A 142 -43.06 6.77 -0.79
CA ASN A 142 -44.17 7.12 0.09
C ASN A 142 -44.83 8.46 -0.27
N PHE A 143 -44.17 9.31 -1.04
CA PHE A 143 -44.74 10.56 -1.52
C PHE A 143 -45.88 10.36 -2.52
N PHE A 144 -45.95 9.20 -3.17
CA PHE A 144 -46.96 8.85 -4.18
C PHE A 144 -48.05 7.90 -3.68
N ASN A 145 -47.94 7.42 -2.42
CA ASN A 145 -48.93 6.57 -1.75
C ASN A 145 -49.85 7.43 -0.84
#